data_AF-A0A661FLJ9-F1
#
_entry.id   AF-A0A661FLJ9-F1
#
_cell.length_a   1.000
_cell.length_b   1.000
_cell.length_c   1.000
_cell.angle_alpha   90.00
_cell.angle_beta   90.00
_cell.angle_gamma   90.00
#
_symmetry.space_group_name_H-M   'P 1'
#
loop_
_entity.id
_entity.type
_entity.pdbx_description
1 polymer ?
#
loop_
_entity_poly.entity_id
_entity_poly.type
_entity_poly.pdbx_seq_one_letter_code
_entity_poly.pdbx_strand_id
1 'polypeptide(L)'
;MTMNLEELRSDLSSIDQQIIELVAKRQHIVGEIGRHKQSSGRATRDYEREKDVIEMARSQAEALQVDPNLAEDLMTLLIRSSLTHQERARVAAEGKGDGRSALIIGGMGKMGNWFVNFFNSQGFVTTIADT
;
A
#
# COMPACT_ATOMS: atom_id res chain seq x y z
N MET A 1 26.79 16.02 28.91
CA MET A 1 26.75 14.55 29.01
C MET A 1 26.61 14.01 27.61
N THR A 2 27.57 13.21 27.15
CA THR A 2 27.47 12.49 25.87
C THR A 2 26.60 11.26 26.08
N MET A 3 25.56 11.08 25.27
CA MET A 3 24.73 9.87 25.32
C MET A 3 25.58 8.62 25.11
N ASN A 4 25.27 7.56 25.86
CA ASN A 4 25.92 6.27 25.65
C ASN A 4 25.28 5.51 24.48
N LEU A 5 25.91 4.40 24.05
CA LEU A 5 25.45 3.63 22.90
C LEU A 5 24.05 3.03 23.08
N GLU A 6 23.67 2.66 24.31
CA GLU A 6 22.35 2.08 24.59
C GLU A 6 21.27 3.16 24.51
N GLU A 7 21.54 4.35 25.03
CA GLU A 7 20.63 5.51 24.93
C GLU A 7 20.40 5.89 23.46
N LEU A 8 21.46 5.96 22.64
CA LEU A 8 21.34 6.25 21.21
C LEU A 8 20.49 5.19 20.47
N ARG A 9 20.64 3.91 20.83
CA ARG A 9 19.84 2.82 20.24
C ARG A 9 18.37 2.88 20.66
N SER A 10 18.11 3.25 21.91
CA SER A 10 16.76 3.44 22.42
C SER A 10 16.07 4.59 21.69
N ASP A 11 16.74 5.72 21.52
CA ASP A 11 16.22 6.87 20.80
C ASP A 11 15.95 6.55 19.33
N LEU A 12 16.87 5.83 18.67
CA LEU A 12 16.66 5.36 17.31
C LEU A 12 15.44 4.43 17.19
N SER A 13 15.29 3.49 18.12
CA SER A 13 14.13 2.59 18.15
C SER A 13 12.81 3.36 18.33
N SER A 14 12.81 4.43 19.11
CA SER A 14 11.65 5.31 19.29
C SER A 14 11.30 6.05 18.00
N ILE A 15 12.31 6.56 17.28
CA ILE A 15 12.13 7.20 15.97
C ILE A 15 11.57 6.19 14.96
N ASP A 16 12.13 4.99 14.91
CA ASP A 16 11.67 3.93 14.01
C ASP A 16 10.19 3.58 14.27
N GLN A 17 9.78 3.49 15.54
CA GLN A 17 8.37 3.30 15.89
C GLN A 17 7.48 4.45 15.37
N GLN A 18 7.90 5.70 15.56
CA GLN A 18 7.15 6.87 15.09
C GLN A 18 7.03 6.88 13.56
N ILE A 19 8.07 6.47 12.84
CA ILE A 19 8.02 6.33 11.37
C ILE A 19 6.92 5.33 10.99
N ILE A 20 6.85 4.17 11.63
CA ILE A 20 5.82 3.16 11.34
C ILE A 20 4.41 3.68 11.65
N GLU A 21 4.22 4.39 12.76
CA GLU A 21 2.94 5.01 13.13
C GLU A 21 2.50 6.06 12.09
N LEU A 22 3.41 6.91 11.64
CA LEU A 22 3.16 7.91 10.60
C LEU A 22 2.82 7.26 9.26
N VAL A 23 3.50 6.18 8.90
CA VAL A 23 3.18 5.40 7.69
C VAL A 23 1.77 4.82 7.79
N ALA A 24 1.38 4.24 8.93
CA ALA A 24 0.03 3.72 9.12
C ALA A 24 -1.04 4.82 8.97
N LYS A 25 -0.82 5.99 9.58
CA LYS A 25 -1.71 7.15 9.45
C LYS A 25 -1.81 7.64 8.01
N ARG A 26 -0.68 7.71 7.29
CA ARG A 26 -0.64 8.06 5.86
C ARG A 26 -1.48 7.08 5.05
N GLN A 27 -1.35 5.77 5.28
CA GLN A 27 -2.13 4.76 4.56
C GLN A 27 -3.64 4.90 4.82
N HIS A 28 -4.04 5.22 6.05
CA HIS A 28 -5.44 5.46 6.38
C HIS A 28 -6.03 6.63 5.57
N ILE A 29 -5.36 7.78 5.56
CA ILE A 29 -5.78 8.98 4.81
C ILE A 29 -5.83 8.68 3.31
N VAL A 30 -4.82 8.00 2.77
CA VAL A 30 -4.80 7.62 1.35
C VAL A 30 -5.96 6.68 1.02
N GLY A 31 -6.36 5.78 1.93
CA GLY A 31 -7.56 4.97 1.80
C GLY A 31 -8.86 5.79 1.76
N GLU A 32 -8.98 6.80 2.62
CA GLU A 32 -10.12 7.75 2.60
C GLU A 32 -10.21 8.53 1.29
N ILE A 33 -9.08 9.05 0.80
CA ILE A 33 -9.00 9.74 -0.50
C ILE A 33 -9.44 8.79 -1.62
N GLY A 34 -8.98 7.53 -1.59
CA GLY A 34 -9.38 6.51 -2.55
C GLY A 34 -10.90 6.29 -2.59
N ARG A 35 -11.54 6.13 -1.41
CA ARG A 35 -13.00 6.00 -1.29
C ARG A 35 -13.74 7.22 -1.84
N HIS A 36 -13.24 8.42 -1.56
CA HIS A 36 -13.84 9.65 -2.06
C HIS A 36 -13.72 9.75 -3.59
N LYS A 37 -12.54 9.45 -4.16
CA LYS A 37 -12.33 9.45 -5.62
C LYS A 37 -13.23 8.41 -6.33
N GLN A 38 -13.42 7.22 -5.75
CA GLN A 38 -14.33 6.18 -6.26
C GLN A 38 -15.77 6.68 -6.38
N SER A 39 -16.28 7.38 -5.35
CA SER A 39 -17.64 7.95 -5.38
C SER A 39 -17.86 8.97 -6.52
N SER A 40 -16.77 9.55 -7.04
CA SER A 40 -16.77 10.56 -8.09
C SER A 40 -16.40 10.04 -9.50
N GLY A 41 -16.11 8.74 -9.65
CA GLY A 41 -15.79 8.11 -10.94
C GLY A 41 -14.42 8.49 -11.55
N ARG A 42 -13.51 9.13 -10.79
CA ARG A 42 -12.18 9.50 -11.28
C ARG A 42 -11.18 8.35 -11.14
N ALA A 43 -10.29 8.23 -12.13
CA ALA A 43 -9.24 7.21 -12.15
C ALA A 43 -8.38 7.24 -10.87
N THR A 44 -7.97 6.06 -10.42
CA THR A 44 -7.24 5.86 -9.16
C THR A 44 -5.84 6.49 -9.16
N ARG A 45 -5.27 6.76 -10.34
CA ARG A 45 -3.89 7.25 -10.50
C ARG A 45 -3.82 8.71 -10.93
N ASP A 46 -2.96 9.47 -10.27
CA ASP A 46 -2.85 10.93 -10.37
C ASP A 46 -1.37 11.30 -10.51
N TYR A 47 -0.88 11.22 -11.74
CA TYR A 47 0.57 11.34 -12.05
C TYR A 47 1.13 12.72 -11.70
N GLU A 48 0.36 13.78 -11.90
CA GLU A 48 0.76 15.13 -11.50
C GLU A 48 0.91 15.22 -9.99
N ARG A 49 -0.06 14.67 -9.24
CA ARG A 49 0.04 14.64 -7.78
C ARG A 49 1.19 13.77 -7.27
N GLU A 50 1.46 12.63 -7.90
CA GLU A 50 2.60 11.76 -7.56
C GLU A 50 3.92 12.53 -7.72
N LYS A 51 4.08 13.28 -8.82
CA LYS A 51 5.25 14.09 -9.09
C LYS A 51 5.43 15.20 -8.04
N ASP A 52 4.36 15.95 -7.73
CA ASP A 52 4.40 17.00 -6.72
C ASP A 52 4.85 16.49 -5.34
N VAL A 53 4.37 15.30 -4.96
CA VAL A 53 4.74 14.68 -3.68
C VAL A 53 6.22 14.33 -3.63
N ILE A 54 6.79 13.85 -4.74
CA ILE A 54 8.21 13.54 -4.85
C ILE A 54 9.06 14.81 -4.82
N GLU A 55 8.70 15.84 -5.60
CA GLU A 55 9.43 17.11 -5.61
C GLU A 55 9.43 17.80 -4.23
N MET A 56 8.28 17.78 -3.55
CA MET A 56 8.17 18.29 -2.18
C MET A 56 9.07 17.51 -1.21
N ALA A 57 9.12 16.18 -1.32
CA ALA A 57 9.96 15.35 -0.46
C ALA A 57 11.45 15.63 -0.66
N ARG A 58 11.89 15.80 -1.93
CA ARG A 58 13.26 16.20 -2.24
C ARG A 58 13.60 17.56 -1.63
N SER A 59 12.73 18.57 -1.80
CA SER A 59 12.95 19.90 -1.23
C SER A 59 13.01 19.89 0.30
N GLN A 60 12.17 19.10 0.96
CA GLN A 60 12.21 18.93 2.42
C GLN A 60 13.49 18.23 2.89
N ALA A 61 13.96 17.23 2.16
CA ALA A 61 15.21 16.55 2.47
C ALA A 61 16.40 17.51 2.38
N GLU A 62 16.47 18.34 1.34
CA GLU A 62 17.50 19.38 1.20
C GLU A 62 17.49 20.35 2.38
N ALA A 63 16.30 20.82 2.80
CA ALA A 63 16.15 21.72 3.93
C ALA A 63 16.58 21.08 5.28
N LEU A 64 16.43 19.76 5.42
CA LEU A 64 16.80 18.99 6.59
C LEU A 64 18.20 18.36 6.50
N GLN A 65 18.97 18.66 5.44
CA GLN A 65 20.29 18.10 5.18
C GLN A 65 20.31 16.56 5.08
N VAL A 66 19.23 15.99 4.55
CA VAL A 66 19.08 14.57 4.21
C VAL A 66 19.29 14.38 2.71
N ASP A 67 19.82 13.24 2.28
CA ASP A 67 19.95 12.90 0.86
C ASP A 67 18.57 12.96 0.16
N PRO A 68 18.38 13.84 -0.85
CA PRO A 68 17.11 13.94 -1.56
C PRO A 68 16.69 12.63 -2.26
N ASN A 69 17.65 11.81 -2.67
CA ASN A 69 17.36 10.53 -3.31
C ASN A 69 16.75 9.53 -2.31
N LEU A 70 17.22 9.54 -1.05
CA LEU A 70 16.64 8.72 0.01
C LEU A 70 15.17 9.08 0.27
N ALA A 71 14.86 10.38 0.29
CA ALA A 71 13.49 10.85 0.47
C ALA A 71 12.59 10.49 -0.73
N GLU A 72 13.11 10.62 -1.95
CA GLU A 72 12.41 10.19 -3.16
C GLU A 72 12.10 8.68 -3.15
N ASP A 73 13.09 7.85 -2.82
CA ASP A 73 12.92 6.39 -2.76
C ASP A 73 11.88 5.99 -1.71
N LEU A 74 11.95 6.59 -0.51
CA LEU A 74 10.98 6.35 0.55
C LEU A 74 9.56 6.73 0.11
N MET A 75 9.38 7.92 -0.46
CA MET A 75 8.07 8.40 -0.87
C MET A 75 7.52 7.60 -2.05
N THR A 76 8.37 7.22 -3.00
CA THR A 76 8.01 6.32 -4.11
C THR A 76 7.54 4.96 -3.60
N LEU A 77 8.25 4.38 -2.63
CA LEU A 77 7.84 3.12 -2.00
C LEU A 77 6.47 3.23 -1.32
N LEU A 78 6.26 4.32 -0.56
CA LEU A 78 4.99 4.57 0.13
C LEU A 78 3.82 4.77 -0.86
N ILE A 79 4.03 5.51 -1.94
CA ILE A 79 3.03 5.69 -3.02
C ILE A 79 2.67 4.33 -3.64
N ARG A 80 3.67 3.53 -4.04
CA ARG A 80 3.45 2.20 -4.64
C ARG A 80 2.68 1.29 -3.70
N SER A 81 3.07 1.24 -2.43
CA SER A 81 2.39 0.46 -1.40
C SER A 81 0.91 0.86 -1.24
N SER A 82 0.63 2.16 -1.23
CA SER A 82 -0.73 2.68 -1.16
C SER A 82 -1.57 2.27 -2.37
N LEU A 83 -1.03 2.37 -3.59
CA LEU A 83 -1.75 1.99 -4.81
C LEU A 83 -2.07 0.49 -4.84
N THR A 84 -1.12 -0.36 -4.47
CA THR A 84 -1.35 -1.82 -4.39
C THR A 84 -2.45 -2.16 -3.36
N HIS A 85 -2.47 -1.47 -2.21
CA HIS A 85 -3.51 -1.67 -1.21
C HIS A 85 -4.88 -1.19 -1.69
N GLN A 86 -4.94 -0.04 -2.36
CA GLN A 86 -6.17 0.48 -2.97
C GLN A 86 -6.69 -0.41 -4.09
N GLU A 87 -5.83 -0.97 -4.94
CA GLU A 87 -6.23 -1.90 -6.00
C GLU A 87 -6.84 -3.17 -5.40
N ARG A 88 -6.21 -3.77 -4.38
CA ARG A 88 -6.76 -4.93 -3.67
C ARG A 88 -8.11 -4.62 -3.04
N ALA A 89 -8.24 -3.47 -2.38
CA ALA A 89 -9.49 -3.03 -1.76
C ALA A 89 -10.58 -2.70 -2.81
N ARG A 90 -10.21 -2.08 -3.93
CA ARG A 90 -11.12 -1.80 -5.06
C ARG A 90 -11.62 -3.10 -5.64
N VAL A 91 -10.73 -4.04 -5.93
CA VAL A 91 -11.14 -5.35 -6.43
C VAL A 91 -12.07 -6.00 -5.42
N ALA A 92 -11.72 -6.10 -4.12
CA ALA A 92 -12.62 -6.63 -3.09
C ALA A 92 -14.01 -5.94 -3.05
N ALA A 93 -14.08 -4.62 -3.23
CA ALA A 93 -15.33 -3.85 -3.23
C ALA A 93 -16.13 -3.91 -4.55
N GLU A 94 -15.47 -4.10 -5.69
CA GLU A 94 -16.08 -4.26 -7.02
C GLU A 94 -16.57 -5.69 -7.28
N GLY A 95 -16.35 -6.61 -6.34
CA GLY A 95 -16.76 -8.01 -6.38
C GLY A 95 -18.26 -8.20 -6.54
N LYS A 96 -18.75 -8.12 -7.79
CA LYS A 96 -20.05 -8.64 -8.24
C LYS A 96 -19.98 -10.15 -8.46
N GLY A 97 -19.47 -10.87 -7.45
CA GLY A 97 -19.75 -12.30 -7.29
C GLY A 97 -21.20 -12.43 -6.84
N ASP A 98 -22.13 -12.14 -7.75
CA ASP A 98 -23.57 -12.27 -7.53
C ASP A 98 -23.97 -13.76 -7.52
N GLY A 99 -23.39 -14.52 -6.58
CA GLY A 99 -23.57 -15.98 -6.47
C GLY A 99 -22.90 -16.81 -7.58
N ARG A 100 -21.99 -16.24 -8.37
CA ARG A 100 -21.31 -16.95 -9.47
C ARG A 100 -20.19 -17.86 -8.97
N SER A 101 -20.00 -19.02 -9.62
CA SER A 101 -18.94 -19.98 -9.29
C SER A 101 -17.74 -19.86 -10.22
N ALA A 102 -16.54 -20.15 -9.70
CA ALA A 102 -15.29 -20.22 -10.47
C ALA A 102 -14.57 -21.56 -10.20
N LEU A 103 -14.17 -22.27 -11.26
CA LEU A 103 -13.33 -23.46 -11.16
C LEU A 103 -11.86 -23.07 -11.37
N ILE A 104 -10.99 -23.41 -10.41
CA ILE A 104 -9.55 -23.19 -10.49
C ILE A 104 -8.85 -24.55 -10.61
N ILE A 105 -8.14 -24.75 -11.72
CA ILE A 105 -7.30 -25.92 -11.96
C ILE A 105 -5.86 -25.58 -11.56
N GLY A 106 -5.21 -26.40 -10.73
CA GLY A 106 -3.90 -26.08 -10.14
C GLY A 106 -4.00 -25.11 -8.95
N GLY A 107 -5.13 -25.09 -8.24
CA GLY A 107 -5.47 -24.16 -7.17
C GLY A 107 -4.57 -24.25 -5.94
N MET A 108 -3.92 -25.38 -5.69
CA MET A 108 -2.92 -25.51 -4.61
C MET A 108 -1.54 -24.92 -4.95
N GLY A 109 -1.28 -24.53 -6.21
CA GLY A 109 -0.02 -23.88 -6.59
C GLY A 109 0.09 -22.43 -6.09
N LYS A 110 1.29 -21.83 -6.11
CA LYS A 110 1.49 -20.43 -5.69
C LYS A 110 0.53 -19.44 -6.38
N MET A 111 0.44 -19.54 -7.70
CA MET A 111 -0.45 -18.69 -8.51
C MET A 111 -1.92 -19.14 -8.39
N GLY A 112 -2.20 -20.43 -8.33
CA GLY A 112 -3.57 -20.95 -8.15
C GLY A 112 -4.20 -20.52 -6.84
N ASN A 113 -3.43 -20.58 -5.75
CA ASN A 113 -3.87 -20.16 -4.42
C ASN A 113 -4.14 -18.66 -4.38
N TRP A 114 -3.37 -17.86 -5.13
CA TRP A 114 -3.66 -16.44 -5.30
C TRP A 114 -5.02 -16.22 -5.99
N PHE A 115 -5.33 -16.95 -7.07
CA PHE A 115 -6.64 -16.87 -7.74
C PHE A 115 -7.81 -17.35 -6.88
N VAL A 116 -7.62 -18.40 -6.07
CA VAL A 116 -8.62 -18.86 -5.09
C VAL A 116 -8.96 -17.73 -4.11
N ASN A 117 -7.94 -17.14 -3.50
CA ASN A 117 -8.12 -16.05 -2.54
C ASN A 117 -8.76 -14.81 -3.20
N PHE A 118 -8.35 -14.51 -4.43
CA PHE A 118 -8.93 -13.44 -5.22
C PHE A 118 -10.42 -13.67 -5.45
N PHE A 119 -10.85 -14.76 -6.08
CA PHE A 119 -12.26 -15.01 -6.39
C PHE A 119 -13.15 -15.13 -5.15
N ASN A 120 -12.64 -15.72 -4.06
CA ASN A 120 -13.36 -15.75 -2.78
C ASN A 120 -13.57 -14.32 -2.22
N SER A 121 -12.55 -13.46 -2.29
CA SER A 121 -12.68 -12.06 -1.89
C SER A 121 -13.66 -11.26 -2.75
N GLN A 122 -13.99 -11.76 -3.95
CA GLN A 122 -14.96 -11.18 -4.88
C GLN A 122 -16.40 -11.70 -4.69
N GLY A 123 -16.64 -12.62 -3.74
CA GLY A 123 -17.94 -13.25 -3.53
C GLY A 123 -18.26 -14.41 -4.47
N PHE A 124 -17.28 -14.95 -5.20
CA PHE A 124 -17.48 -16.14 -6.03
C PHE A 124 -17.41 -17.41 -5.18
N VAL A 125 -18.18 -18.43 -5.56
CA VAL A 125 -18.00 -19.80 -5.03
C VAL A 125 -16.86 -20.46 -5.79
N THR A 126 -15.68 -20.56 -5.19
CA THR A 126 -14.53 -21.21 -5.84
C THR A 126 -14.51 -22.72 -5.61
N THR A 127 -14.32 -23.48 -6.68
CA THR A 127 -14.01 -24.91 -6.64
C THR A 127 -12.58 -25.12 -7.12
N ILE A 128 -11.79 -25.93 -6.41
CA ILE A 128 -10.43 -26.29 -6.82
C ILE A 128 -10.47 -27.69 -7.44
N ALA A 129 -9.87 -27.84 -8.63
CA ALA A 129 -9.64 -29.13 -9.27
C ALA A 129 -8.14 -29.33 -9.47
N ASP A 130 -7.52 -30.03 -8.53
CA ASP A 130 -6.13 -30.45 -8.64
C ASP A 130 -6.10 -31.96 -8.92
N THR A 131 -5.42 -32.33 -10.00
CA THR A 131 -5.11 -33.73 -10.36
C THR A 131 -3.97 -34.28 -9.54
#